data_AF-A0A533MMR6-F1
#
_entry.id   AF-A0A533MMR6-F1
#
_cell.length_a   1.000
_cell.length_b   1.000
_cell.length_c   1.000
_cell.angle_alpha   90.00
_cell.angle_beta   90.00
_cell.angle_gamma   90.00
#
_symmetry.space_group_name_H-M   'P 1'
#
loop_
_entity.id
_entity.type
_entity.pdbx_description
1 polymer ?
#
loop_
_entity_poly.entity_id
_entity_poly.type
_entity_poly.pdbx_seq_one_letter_code
_entity_poly.pdbx_strand_id
1 'polypeptide(L)'
;MNNFIVLDSRKRIKFVIQVCFELSEHNRKREVDGLVSAMNDFDLNMGMILTYDQEEKIEIGSKTIIVKPVWKWLLESEQKHNNY
;
A
#
# COMPACT_ATOMS: atom_id res chain seq x y z
N MET A 1 -5.62 12.01 -6.70
CA MET A 1 -4.86 10.81 -6.31
C MET A 1 -4.32 11.10 -4.93
N ASN A 2 -4.67 10.29 -3.92
CA ASN A 2 -4.29 10.54 -2.54
C ASN A 2 -3.33 9.44 -2.10
N ASN A 3 -2.04 9.75 -2.10
CA ASN A 3 -1.00 8.92 -1.53
C ASN A 3 -0.82 9.26 -0.04
N PHE A 4 -0.63 8.25 0.79
CA PHE A 4 -0.29 8.38 2.20
C PHE A 4 1.10 7.79 2.47
N ILE A 5 1.79 8.36 3.45
CA ILE A 5 3.11 7.91 3.91
C ILE A 5 2.97 7.44 5.36
N VAL A 6 3.49 6.26 5.65
CA VAL A 6 3.56 5.72 7.02
C VAL A 6 4.98 5.86 7.55
N LEU A 7 5.11 6.52 8.70
CA LEU A 7 6.37 6.70 9.42
C LEU A 7 6.50 5.72 10.58
N ASP A 8 7.71 5.26 10.86
CA ASP A 8 8.03 4.54 12.10
C ASP A 8 8.20 5.50 13.31
N SER A 9 8.41 4.94 14.50
CA SER A 9 8.64 5.72 15.74
C SER A 9 9.87 6.64 15.69
N ARG A 10 10.77 6.43 14.73
CA ARG A 10 11.97 7.25 14.49
C ARG A 10 11.77 8.24 13.33
N LYS A 11 10.53 8.45 12.88
CA LYS A 11 10.15 9.31 11.74
C LYS A 11 10.76 8.86 10.40
N ARG A 12 11.12 7.58 10.25
CA ARG A 12 11.57 7.03 8.97
C ARG A 12 10.38 6.53 8.18
N ILE A 13 10.41 6.78 6.88
CA ILE A 13 9.39 6.29 5.95
C ILE A 13 9.49 4.77 5.87
N LYS A 14 8.38 4.08 6.17
CA LYS A 14 8.32 2.63 6.21
C LYS A 14 7.52 2.06 5.05
N PHE A 15 6.43 2.72 4.68
CA PHE A 15 5.54 2.32 3.61
C PHE A 15 4.88 3.53 2.96
N VAL A 16 4.52 3.37 1.68
CA VAL A 16 3.59 4.23 0.96
C VAL A 16 2.31 3.46 0.69
N ILE A 17 1.18 4.12 0.89
CA ILE A 17 -0.15 3.55 0.75
C ILE A 17 -0.95 4.42 -0.21
N GLN A 18 -1.48 3.83 -1.28
CA GLN A 18 -2.51 4.43 -2.13
C GLN A 18 -3.87 3.86 -1.71
N VAL A 19 -4.92 4.67 -1.79
CA VAL A 19 -6.30 4.20 -1.50
C VAL A 19 -7.16 4.43 -2.74
N CYS A 20 -7.92 3.42 -3.13
CA CYS A 20 -8.98 3.53 -4.12
C CYS A 20 -10.18 2.67 -3.71
N PHE A 21 -11.36 2.91 -4.28
CA PHE A 21 -12.51 2.05 -3.99
C PHE A 21 -12.34 0.69 -4.65
N GLU A 22 -12.02 0.70 -5.95
CA GLU A 22 -11.74 -0.47 -6.76
C GLU A 22 -10.54 -0.19 -7.69
N LEU A 23 -9.76 -1.24 -7.98
CA LEU A 23 -8.85 -1.32 -9.11
C LEU A 23 -9.59 -1.93 -10.30
N SER A 24 -9.72 -1.15 -11.36
CA SER A 24 -10.28 -1.56 -12.64
C SER A 24 -9.27 -1.35 -13.75
N GLU A 25 -9.53 -1.93 -14.93
CA GLU A 25 -8.64 -1.77 -16.10
C GLU A 25 -8.38 -0.30 -16.46
N HIS A 26 -9.34 0.60 -16.18
CA HIS A 26 -9.23 2.02 -16.47
C HIS A 26 -8.29 2.79 -15.53
N ASN A 27 -8.20 2.38 -14.26
CA ASN A 27 -7.43 3.10 -13.25
C ASN A 27 -6.16 2.37 -12.81
N ARG A 28 -6.07 1.05 -13.01
CA ARG A 28 -4.99 0.18 -12.52
C ARG A 28 -3.61 0.73 -12.86
N LYS A 29 -3.38 1.04 -14.14
CA LYS A 29 -2.09 1.57 -14.59
C LYS A 29 -1.71 2.85 -13.83
N ARG A 30 -2.64 3.79 -13.73
CA ARG A 30 -2.39 5.08 -13.07
C ARG A 30 -2.13 4.92 -11.57
N GLU A 31 -2.92 4.11 -10.87
CA GLU A 31 -2.77 3.88 -9.42
C GLU A 31 -1.45 3.15 -9.11
N VAL A 32 -1.12 2.12 -9.90
CA VAL A 32 0.11 1.34 -9.75
C VAL A 32 1.35 2.20 -10.07
N ASP A 33 1.37 2.89 -11.22
CA ASP A 33 2.50 3.73 -11.61
C ASP A 33 2.73 4.87 -10.60
N GLY A 34 1.65 5.46 -10.10
CA GLY A 34 1.70 6.48 -9.07
C GLY A 34 2.31 6.00 -7.76
N LEU A 35 1.92 4.81 -7.31
CA LEU A 35 2.50 4.18 -6.12
C LEU A 35 3.98 3.81 -6.34
N VAL A 36 4.33 3.26 -7.51
CA VAL A 36 5.72 2.92 -7.86
C VAL A 36 6.60 4.17 -7.87
N SER A 37 6.11 5.30 -8.38
CA SER A 37 6.83 6.57 -8.33
C SER A 37 7.16 6.96 -6.88
N ALA A 38 6.16 6.94 -5.99
CA ALA A 38 6.37 7.25 -4.58
C ALA A 38 7.33 6.24 -3.91
N MET A 39 7.25 4.96 -4.25
CA MET A 39 8.20 3.94 -3.76
C MET A 39 9.63 4.21 -4.22
N ASN A 40 9.84 4.73 -5.44
CA ASN A 40 11.15 5.13 -5.92
C ASN A 40 11.69 6.35 -5.18
N ASP A 41 10.85 7.37 -4.97
CA ASP A 41 11.24 8.61 -4.28
C ASP A 41 11.72 8.37 -2.84
N PHE A 42 11.23 7.28 -2.21
CA PHE A 42 11.57 6.89 -0.84
C PHE A 42 12.42 5.61 -0.73
N ASP A 43 12.94 5.09 -1.84
CA ASP A 43 13.76 3.87 -1.91
C ASP A 43 13.12 2.64 -1.21
N LEU A 44 11.82 2.46 -1.43
CA LEU A 44 11.03 1.37 -0.85
C LEU A 44 10.84 0.23 -1.86
N ASN A 45 10.96 -1.00 -1.36
CA ASN A 45 10.66 -2.22 -2.12
C ASN A 45 9.24 -2.75 -1.89
N MET A 46 8.50 -2.20 -0.94
CA MET A 46 7.13 -2.61 -0.63
C MET A 46 6.18 -1.42 -0.52
N GLY A 47 5.04 -1.51 -1.21
CA GLY A 47 3.93 -0.55 -1.16
C GLY A 47 2.59 -1.26 -0.98
N MET A 48 1.54 -0.49 -0.71
CA MET A 48 0.20 -1.04 -0.52
C MET A 48 -0.86 -0.22 -1.26
N ILE A 49 -1.85 -0.91 -1.83
CA ILE A 49 -3.08 -0.30 -2.33
C ILE A 49 -4.21 -0.81 -1.44
N LEU A 50 -4.92 0.09 -0.76
CA LEU A 50 -6.11 -0.26 -0.01
C LEU A 50 -7.35 -0.10 -0.90
N THR A 51 -8.16 -1.15 -0.94
CA THR A 51 -9.41 -1.24 -1.72
C THR A 51 -10.61 -1.46 -0.80
N TYR A 52 -11.82 -1.46 -1.37
CA TYR A 52 -13.02 -1.86 -0.65
C TYR A 52 -13.01 -3.36 -0.31
N ASP A 53 -12.72 -4.23 -1.28
CA ASP A 53 -12.84 -5.69 -1.14
C ASP A 53 -11.86 -6.54 -2.00
N GLN A 54 -10.98 -5.92 -2.78
CA GLN A 54 -10.05 -6.65 -3.66
C GLN A 54 -8.72 -7.01 -2.98
N GLU A 55 -8.23 -8.23 -3.22
CA GLU A 55 -6.92 -8.72 -2.78
C GLU A 55 -6.08 -9.16 -3.97
N GLU A 56 -4.83 -8.70 -4.01
CA GLU A 56 -3.88 -9.04 -5.07
C GLU A 56 -2.44 -8.79 -4.61
N LYS A 57 -1.48 -9.51 -5.19
CA LYS A 57 -0.06 -9.19 -5.09
C LYS A 57 0.46 -8.86 -6.48
N ILE A 58 1.01 -7.66 -6.64
CA ILE A 58 1.59 -7.18 -7.90
C ILE A 58 3.11 -7.09 -7.74
N GLU A 59 3.85 -7.81 -8.58
CA GLU A 59 5.31 -7.81 -8.59
C GLU A 59 5.82 -7.03 -9.81
N ILE A 60 6.70 -6.05 -9.57
CA ILE A 60 7.26 -5.17 -10.61
C ILE A 60 8.76 -5.06 -10.37
N GLY A 61 9.54 -5.89 -11.07
CA GLY A 61 10.98 -6.00 -10.84
C GLY A 61 11.28 -6.47 -9.41
N SER A 62 12.02 -5.66 -8.63
CA SER A 62 12.30 -5.92 -7.21
C SER A 62 11.23 -5.40 -6.25
N LYS A 63 10.19 -4.73 -6.76
CA LYS A 63 9.14 -4.10 -5.95
C LYS A 63 7.92 -4.99 -5.84
N THR A 64 7.28 -4.95 -4.67
CA THR A 64 6.02 -5.65 -4.39
C THR A 64 4.97 -4.64 -3.95
N ILE A 65 3.79 -4.70 -4.57
CA ILE A 65 2.60 -3.98 -4.14
C ILE A 65 1.58 -4.99 -3.63
N ILE A 66 1.09 -4.76 -2.40
CA ILE A 66 0.00 -5.54 -1.81
C ILE A 66 -1.30 -4.77 -2.00
N VAL A 67 -2.25 -5.34 -2.72
CA VAL A 67 -3.63 -4.85 -2.78
C VAL A 67 -4.42 -5.57 -1.69
N LYS A 68 -5.10 -4.82 -0.83
CA LYS A 68 -5.83 -5.38 0.30
C LYS A 68 -7.09 -4.56 0.65
N PRO A 69 -8.18 -5.19 1.10
CA PRO A 69 -9.32 -4.47 1.65
C PRO A 69 -8.93 -3.65 2.88
N VAL A 70 -9.43 -2.43 2.97
CA VAL A 70 -9.15 -1.52 4.09
C VAL A 70 -9.50 -2.13 5.45
N TRP A 71 -10.65 -2.81 5.55
CA TRP A 71 -11.10 -3.44 6.80
C TRP A 71 -10.16 -4.56 7.25
N LYS A 72 -9.60 -5.33 6.30
CA LYS A 72 -8.65 -6.41 6.61
C LYS A 72 -7.33 -5.83 7.12
N TRP A 73 -6.87 -4.74 6.51
CA TRP A 73 -5.69 -4.02 6.98
C TRP A 73 -5.88 -3.46 8.41
N LEU A 74 -7.03 -2.87 8.71
CA LEU A 74 -7.36 -2.37 10.04
C LEU A 74 -7.32 -3.49 11.10
N LEU A 75 -7.95 -4.63 10.82
CA LEU A 75 -7.96 -5.77 11.75
C LEU A 75 -6.57 -6.38 11.97
N GLU A 76 -5.72 -6.45 10.93
CA GLU A 76 -4.34 -6.91 11.07
C GLU A 76 -3.47 -5.93 11.88
N SER A 77 -3.77 -4.63 11.82
CA SER A 77 -3.05 -3.62 12.58
C SER A 77 -3.30 -3.73 14.09
N GLU A 78 -4.50 -4.15 14.49
CA GLU A 78 -4.86 -4.39 15.89
C GLU A 78 -4.18 -5.63 16.47
N GLN A 79 -3.98 -6.69 15.66
CA GLN A 79 -3.32 -7.90 16.13
C GLN A 79 -1.82 -7.71 16.44
N LYS A 80 -1.17 -6.70 15.85
CA LYS A 80 0.23 -6.37 16.19
C LYS A 80 0.37 -5.69 17.56
N HIS A 81 -0.72 -5.25 18.18
CA HIS A 81 -0.73 -4.58 19.49
C HIS A 81 -1.13 -5.50 20.66
N ASN A 82 -1.77 -6.65 20.40
CA ASN A 82 -2.36 -7.53 21.43
C ASN A 82 -1.51 -8.76 21.81
N ASN A 83 -0.19 -8.72 21.56
CA ASN A 83 0.73 -9.73 22.09
C ASN A 83 1.37 -9.24 23.40
N TYR A 84 0.58 -9.16 24.47
CA TYR A 84 1.03 -9.11 25.87
C TYR A 84 0.02 -9.84 26.76
#